data_AF-A0A372QH01-F1
#
_entry.id   AF-A0A372QH01-F1
#
_cell.length_a   1.000
_cell.length_b   1.000
_cell.length_c   1.000
_cell.angle_alpha   90.00
_cell.angle_beta   90.00
_cell.angle_gamma   90.00
#
_symmetry.space_group_name_H-M   'P 1'
#
loop_
_entity.id
_entity.type
_entity.pdbx_description
1 polymer ?
#
loop_
_entity_poly.entity_id
_entity_poly.type
_entity_poly.pdbx_seq_one_letter_code
_entity_poly.pdbx_strand_id
1 'polypeptide(L)'
;MIDQTISPFPMNPFFKPQPPLSDSTKEEIWLKFTQEGQTPRKIGFDYGVSLKRVEAILKLKKLEKDMEKKGITLQKNLSENIEKMLGARSFCAEPLTDTLPKVGVPNFETVDENQDFSPEDAAKILRRPTLAKIQEKEHQEELLKPFSLEENSTKDEQIMTLVGRDEKETNQRFQFKFKTVGKEQNVILRDRDGSLYKIEKELIR
;
A
#
# COMPACT_ATOMS: atom_id res chain seq x y z
N MET A 1 10.85 37.42 -1.02
CA MET A 1 11.65 36.87 -2.13
C MET A 1 11.05 35.52 -2.46
N ILE A 2 10.42 35.39 -3.63
CA ILE A 2 9.64 34.21 -3.99
C ILE A 2 10.61 33.16 -4.54
N ASP A 3 10.56 31.99 -3.93
CA ASP A 3 11.39 30.80 -4.16
C ASP A 3 11.17 30.26 -5.59
N GLN A 4 11.91 30.81 -6.57
CA GLN A 4 11.80 30.42 -7.99
C GLN A 4 12.40 29.02 -8.29
N THR A 5 12.87 28.28 -7.29
CA THR A 5 13.74 27.10 -7.48
C THR A 5 13.03 25.74 -7.43
N ILE A 6 11.74 25.66 -7.03
CA ILE A 6 11.09 24.36 -6.72
C ILE A 6 9.90 24.01 -7.63
N SER A 7 9.61 24.79 -8.67
CA SER A 7 8.56 24.42 -9.65
C SER A 7 9.19 23.84 -10.92
N PRO A 8 9.22 22.50 -11.09
CA PRO A 8 9.85 21.88 -12.26
C PRO A 8 9.07 22.16 -13.55
N PHE A 9 7.80 22.55 -13.45
CA PHE A 9 6.95 22.89 -14.58
C PHE A 9 6.46 24.32 -14.43
N PRO A 10 6.97 25.28 -15.23
CA PRO A 10 6.63 26.70 -15.07
C PRO A 10 5.13 26.99 -15.26
N MET A 11 4.44 26.17 -16.05
CA MET A 11 3.00 26.29 -16.32
C MET A 11 2.11 25.56 -15.30
N ASN A 12 2.68 24.81 -14.35
CA ASN A 12 1.92 24.11 -13.31
C ASN A 12 2.46 24.46 -11.92
N PRO A 13 1.98 25.58 -11.33
CA PRO A 13 2.44 26.02 -10.01
C PRO A 13 1.98 25.10 -8.87
N PHE A 14 1.00 24.22 -9.10
CA PHE A 14 0.49 23.28 -8.10
C PHE A 14 1.38 22.04 -7.95
N PHE A 15 2.15 21.69 -8.98
CA PHE A 15 3.07 20.57 -8.90
C PHE A 15 4.36 20.98 -8.18
N LYS A 16 4.42 20.67 -6.89
CA LYS A 16 5.58 20.90 -6.02
C LYS A 16 6.02 19.55 -5.45
N PRO A 17 6.95 18.84 -6.13
CA PRO A 17 7.36 17.52 -5.69
C PRO A 17 7.99 17.61 -4.30
N GLN A 18 7.55 16.75 -3.39
CA GLN A 18 8.20 16.61 -2.10
C GLN A 18 9.51 15.84 -2.29
N PRO A 19 10.59 16.25 -1.60
CA PRO A 19 11.87 15.55 -1.69
C PRO A 19 11.74 14.12 -1.14
N PRO A 20 12.45 13.15 -1.74
CA PRO A 20 12.40 11.76 -1.29
C PRO A 20 13.12 11.58 0.04
N LEU A 21 12.88 10.43 0.69
CA LEU A 21 13.62 10.04 1.88
C LEU A 21 15.03 9.57 1.49
N SER A 22 16.05 9.96 2.28
CA SER A 22 17.44 9.51 2.09
C SER A 22 17.59 8.00 2.27
N ASP A 23 18.50 7.37 1.51
CA ASP A 23 18.73 5.92 1.61
C ASP A 23 19.22 5.50 3.00
N SER A 24 20.07 6.33 3.63
CA SER A 24 20.51 6.12 5.02
C SER A 24 19.34 5.98 5.99
N THR A 25 18.33 6.84 5.87
CA THR A 25 17.14 6.83 6.71
C THR A 25 16.25 5.63 6.40
N LYS A 26 16.16 5.20 5.14
CA LYS A 26 15.45 3.95 4.78
C LYS A 26 16.13 2.74 5.42
N GLU A 27 17.46 2.74 5.49
CA GLU A 27 18.22 1.70 6.18
C GLU A 27 17.96 1.74 7.69
N GLU A 28 17.92 2.91 8.33
CA GLU A 28 17.54 3.05 9.74
C GLU A 28 16.13 2.52 10.02
N ILE A 29 15.16 2.84 9.15
CA ILE A 29 13.79 2.33 9.22
C ILE A 29 13.79 0.80 9.18
N TRP A 30 14.57 0.22 8.26
CA TRP A 30 14.72 -1.23 8.14
C TRP A 30 15.31 -1.86 9.41
N LEU A 31 16.34 -1.25 9.98
CA LEU A 31 16.99 -1.71 11.21
C LEU A 31 16.04 -1.63 12.43
N LYS A 32 15.32 -0.52 12.59
CA LYS A 32 14.33 -0.35 13.67
C LYS A 32 13.19 -1.37 13.60
N PHE A 33 12.75 -1.72 12.39
CA PHE A 33 11.73 -2.75 12.24
C PHE A 33 12.27 -4.15 12.53
N THR A 34 13.45 -4.50 11.98
CA THR A 34 13.97 -5.88 12.03
C THR A 34 14.75 -6.22 13.30
N GLN A 35 15.53 -5.28 13.84
CA GLN A 35 16.38 -5.50 15.02
C GLN A 35 15.70 -5.09 16.32
N GLU A 36 15.03 -3.92 16.32
CA GLU A 36 14.35 -3.41 17.52
C GLU A 36 12.89 -3.88 17.64
N GLY A 37 12.33 -4.47 16.57
CA GLY A 37 10.94 -4.94 16.56
C GLY A 37 9.91 -3.82 16.64
N GLN A 38 10.25 -2.59 16.22
CA GLN A 38 9.32 -1.47 16.26
C GLN A 38 8.18 -1.65 15.25
N THR A 39 6.97 -1.23 15.63
CA THR A 39 5.82 -1.29 14.72
C THR A 39 5.93 -0.23 13.62
N PRO A 40 5.43 -0.48 12.40
CA PRO A 40 5.48 0.50 11.31
C PRO A 40 4.80 1.82 11.67
N ARG A 41 3.78 1.78 12.53
CA ARG A 41 3.08 2.96 13.05
C ARG A 41 3.98 3.85 13.91
N LYS A 42 4.78 3.25 14.79
CA LYS A 42 5.75 3.99 15.62
C LYS A 42 6.83 4.61 14.74
N ILE A 43 7.37 3.83 13.79
CA ILE A 43 8.38 4.31 12.84
C ILE A 43 7.83 5.47 12.00
N GLY A 44 6.60 5.36 11.49
CA GLY A 44 5.95 6.42 10.73
C GLY A 44 5.80 7.71 11.53
N PHE A 45 5.44 7.60 12.82
CA PHE A 45 5.38 8.75 13.73
C PHE A 45 6.76 9.38 13.95
N ASP A 46 7.79 8.57 14.23
CA ASP A 46 9.14 9.05 14.53
C ASP A 46 9.80 9.78 13.35
N TYR A 47 9.56 9.32 12.12
CA TYR A 47 10.16 9.89 10.89
C TYR A 47 9.21 10.81 10.10
N GLY A 48 7.97 11.00 10.57
CA GLY A 48 6.94 11.80 9.89
C GLY A 48 6.50 11.23 8.54
N VAL A 49 6.58 9.91 8.38
CA VAL A 49 6.29 9.21 7.13
C VAL A 49 4.94 8.50 7.24
N SER A 50 4.15 8.57 6.17
CA SER A 50 2.88 7.84 6.07
C SER A 50 3.05 6.32 6.26
N LEU A 51 2.09 5.67 6.91
CA LEU A 51 2.16 4.23 7.25
C LEU A 51 2.41 3.37 6.00
N LYS A 52 1.64 3.64 4.93
CA LYS A 52 1.78 2.95 3.64
C LYS A 52 3.18 3.09 3.04
N ARG A 53 3.82 4.25 3.21
CA ARG A 53 5.18 4.48 2.71
C ARG A 53 6.20 3.72 3.55
N VAL A 54 6.05 3.67 4.88
CA VAL A 54 6.90 2.83 5.74
C VAL A 54 6.84 1.37 5.31
N GLU A 55 5.63 0.83 5.13
CA GLU A 55 5.43 -0.54 4.64
C GLU A 55 6.10 -0.80 3.29
N ALA A 56 6.00 0.15 2.36
CA ALA A 56 6.66 0.07 1.05
C ALA A 56 8.19 0.10 1.17
N ILE A 57 8.74 0.96 2.03
CA ILE A 57 10.19 1.01 2.31
C ILE A 57 10.67 -0.34 2.84
N LEU A 58 9.95 -0.92 3.81
CA LEU A 58 10.28 -2.22 4.39
C LEU A 58 10.25 -3.34 3.33
N LYS A 59 9.24 -3.36 2.45
CA LYS A 59 9.15 -4.32 1.34
C LYS A 59 10.32 -4.18 0.34
N LEU A 60 10.64 -2.95 -0.05
CA LEU A 60 11.72 -2.68 -1.01
C LEU A 60 13.11 -2.97 -0.42
N LYS A 61 13.32 -2.68 0.87
CA LYS A 61 14.57 -3.03 1.57
C LYS A 61 14.73 -4.53 1.72
N LYS A 62 13.66 -5.28 2.00
CA LYS A 62 13.69 -6.76 1.96
C LYS A 62 14.16 -7.26 0.60
N LEU A 63 13.55 -6.75 -0.48
CA LEU A 63 13.91 -7.10 -1.85
C LEU A 63 15.38 -6.77 -2.17
N GLU A 64 15.85 -5.59 -1.76
CA GLU A 64 17.24 -5.16 -1.91
C GLU A 64 18.21 -6.15 -1.26
N LYS A 65 17.96 -6.52 0.01
CA LYS A 65 18.79 -7.51 0.73
C LYS A 65 18.74 -8.88 0.07
N ASP A 66 17.60 -9.29 -0.48
CA ASP A 66 17.48 -10.56 -1.19
C ASP A 66 18.22 -10.55 -2.54
N MET A 67 18.30 -9.41 -3.21
CA MET A 67 19.14 -9.24 -4.41
C MET A 67 20.64 -9.30 -4.05
N GLU A 68 21.05 -8.66 -2.96
CA GLU A 68 22.44 -8.75 -2.46
C GLU A 68 22.80 -10.21 -2.10
N LYS A 69 21.90 -10.94 -1.43
CA LYS A 69 22.10 -12.39 -1.13
C LYS A 69 22.23 -13.25 -2.39
N LYS A 70 21.53 -12.89 -3.47
CA LYS A 70 21.64 -13.55 -4.79
C LYS A 70 22.92 -13.17 -5.54
N GLY A 71 23.74 -12.28 -5.00
CA GLY A 71 24.97 -11.81 -5.63
C GLY A 71 24.76 -10.78 -6.75
N ILE A 72 23.56 -10.17 -6.82
CA ILE A 72 23.29 -9.11 -7.80
C ILE A 72 23.95 -7.81 -7.34
N THR A 73 24.72 -7.17 -8.21
CA THR A 73 25.39 -5.91 -7.91
C THR A 73 24.42 -4.73 -8.00
N LEU A 74 24.24 -4.03 -6.86
CA LEU A 74 23.36 -2.86 -6.78
C LEU A 74 24.05 -1.58 -7.30
N GLN A 75 23.29 -0.73 -7.98
CA GLN A 75 23.78 0.53 -8.57
C GLN A 75 23.81 1.69 -7.56
N LYS A 76 24.66 1.59 -6.52
CA LYS A 76 24.73 2.57 -5.41
C LYS A 76 25.15 3.99 -5.85
N ASN A 77 26.06 4.10 -6.82
CA ASN A 77 26.48 5.39 -7.36
C ASN A 77 25.32 6.15 -8.03
N LEU A 78 24.44 5.42 -8.71
CA LEU A 78 23.28 6.03 -9.37
C LEU A 78 22.28 6.53 -8.34
N SER A 79 21.99 5.72 -7.32
CA SER A 79 21.06 6.11 -6.25
C SER A 79 21.56 7.35 -5.50
N GLU A 80 22.84 7.41 -5.15
CA GLU A 80 23.45 8.58 -4.48
C GLU A 80 23.34 9.86 -5.32
N ASN A 81 23.57 9.76 -6.63
CA ASN A 81 23.48 10.92 -7.52
C ASN A 81 22.03 11.41 -7.66
N ILE A 82 21.08 10.49 -7.81
CA ILE A 82 19.66 10.83 -7.87
C ILE A 82 19.19 11.45 -6.55
N GLU A 83 19.65 10.91 -5.42
CA GLU A 83 19.34 11.42 -4.09
C GLU A 83 19.78 12.88 -3.92
N LYS A 84 21.01 13.20 -4.37
CA LYS A 84 21.55 14.57 -4.39
C LYS A 84 20.75 15.49 -5.32
N MET A 85 20.40 15.03 -6.52
CA MET A 85 19.62 15.81 -7.49
C MET A 85 18.21 16.15 -6.97
N LEU A 86 17.58 15.22 -6.25
CA LEU A 86 16.22 15.39 -5.72
C LEU A 86 16.18 16.06 -4.34
N GLY A 87 17.34 16.35 -3.74
CA GLY A 87 17.43 17.02 -2.44
C GLY A 87 16.81 16.19 -1.32
N ALA A 88 17.14 14.90 -1.26
CA ALA A 88 16.55 13.99 -0.29
C ALA A 88 16.76 14.42 1.17
N ARG A 89 15.82 14.02 2.02
CA ARG A 89 15.76 14.42 3.43
C ARG A 89 15.63 13.20 4.32
N SER A 90 16.05 13.35 5.57
CA SER A 90 15.89 12.31 6.60
C SER A 90 14.52 12.34 7.29
N PHE A 91 13.73 13.37 7.02
CA PHE A 91 12.39 13.54 7.59
C PHE A 91 11.43 13.99 6.50
N CYS A 92 10.23 13.42 6.50
CA CYS A 92 9.11 13.88 5.69
C CYS A 92 8.03 14.43 6.61
N ALA A 93 7.26 15.43 6.17
CA ALA A 93 6.14 15.97 6.95
C ALA A 93 4.83 15.47 6.35
N GLU A 94 4.54 14.18 6.52
CA GLU A 94 3.36 13.52 5.97
C GLU A 94 2.37 13.13 7.06
N PRO A 95 1.06 13.14 6.78
CA PRO A 95 0.09 12.54 7.68
C PRO A 95 0.34 11.03 7.78
N LEU A 96 0.17 10.47 8.98
CA LEU A 96 0.38 9.05 9.23
C LEU A 96 -0.60 8.18 8.43
N THR A 97 -1.87 8.62 8.38
CA THR A 97 -2.96 8.00 7.62
C THR A 97 -3.73 9.09 6.86
N ASP A 98 -3.95 8.89 5.56
CA ASP A 98 -4.78 9.77 4.73
C ASP A 98 -6.24 9.36 4.79
N THR A 99 -7.00 9.98 5.71
CA THR A 99 -8.46 9.78 5.82
C THR A 99 -9.17 10.71 4.84
N LEU A 100 -9.52 10.22 3.65
CA LEU A 100 -10.30 10.97 2.67
C LEU A 100 -11.78 10.57 2.76
N PRO A 101 -12.64 11.35 3.44
CA PRO A 101 -14.06 11.04 3.50
C PRO A 101 -14.68 11.19 2.10
N LYS A 102 -15.60 10.29 1.75
CA LYS A 102 -16.39 10.42 0.53
C LYS A 102 -17.39 11.57 0.69
N VAL A 103 -17.02 12.77 0.24
CA VAL A 103 -17.92 13.92 0.23
C VAL A 103 -18.94 13.76 -0.90
N GLY A 104 -20.19 14.15 -0.64
CA GLY A 104 -21.30 14.03 -1.60
C GLY A 104 -21.67 15.39 -2.17
N VAL A 105 -22.89 15.51 -2.70
CA VAL A 105 -23.47 16.82 -3.00
C VAL A 105 -23.57 17.66 -1.73
N PRO A 106 -23.37 18.99 -1.81
CA PRO A 106 -23.58 19.87 -0.67
C PRO A 106 -25.05 19.81 -0.24
N ASN A 107 -25.30 19.73 1.07
CA ASN A 107 -26.64 19.79 1.65
C ASN A 107 -26.78 21.04 2.50
N PHE A 108 -27.91 21.73 2.38
CA PHE A 108 -28.24 22.91 3.17
C PHE A 108 -29.53 22.61 3.93
N GLU A 109 -29.44 22.54 5.25
CA GLU A 109 -30.60 22.33 6.13
C GLU A 109 -30.91 23.62 6.88
N THR A 110 -32.18 23.95 7.00
CA THR A 110 -32.64 25.06 7.84
C THR A 110 -32.70 24.59 9.29
N VAL A 111 -32.01 25.32 10.17
CA VAL A 111 -31.94 25.04 11.61
C VAL A 111 -32.47 26.28 12.35
N ASP A 112 -33.00 26.08 13.56
CA ASP A 112 -33.43 27.18 14.42
C ASP A 112 -32.24 28.08 14.79
N GLU A 113 -32.48 29.38 14.97
CA GLU A 113 -31.45 30.38 15.27
C GLU A 113 -30.75 30.13 16.62
N ASN A 114 -31.44 29.48 17.55
CA ASN A 114 -30.94 29.21 18.90
C ASN A 114 -30.32 27.81 19.03
N GLN A 115 -30.31 27.01 17.97
CA GLN A 115 -29.79 25.64 18.01
C GLN A 115 -28.32 25.59 17.56
N ASP A 116 -27.46 25.04 18.42
CA ASP A 116 -26.08 24.74 18.08
C ASP A 116 -25.99 23.56 17.09
N PHE A 117 -25.19 23.71 16.04
CA PHE A 117 -25.03 22.68 15.01
C PHE A 117 -23.65 22.02 15.11
N SER A 118 -23.62 20.77 15.58
CA SER A 118 -22.38 19.99 15.76
C SER A 118 -22.03 19.16 14.50
N PRO A 119 -20.74 18.81 14.28
CA PRO A 119 -20.35 17.81 13.29
C PRO A 119 -21.08 16.46 13.43
N GLU A 120 -21.52 16.10 14.64
CA GLU A 120 -22.31 14.89 14.88
C GLU A 120 -23.72 15.00 14.30
N ASP A 121 -24.36 16.17 14.43
CA ASP A 121 -25.66 16.45 13.84
C ASP A 121 -25.58 16.46 12.32
N ALA A 122 -24.52 17.06 11.78
CA ALA A 122 -24.21 17.02 10.36
C ALA A 122 -24.06 15.57 9.85
N ALA A 123 -23.34 14.72 10.58
CA ALA A 123 -23.17 13.32 10.23
C ALA A 123 -24.51 12.56 10.22
N LYS A 124 -25.39 12.85 11.19
CA LYS A 124 -26.73 12.27 11.28
C LYS A 124 -27.61 12.67 10.08
N ILE A 125 -27.62 13.96 9.73
CA ILE A 125 -28.35 14.49 8.55
C ILE A 125 -27.84 13.85 7.27
N LEU A 126 -26.51 13.80 7.09
CA LEU A 126 -25.88 13.21 5.91
C LEU A 126 -25.94 11.67 5.88
N ARG A 127 -26.45 11.03 6.94
CA ARG A 127 -26.47 9.58 7.14
C ARG A 127 -25.09 8.95 6.96
N ARG A 128 -24.08 9.57 7.56
CA ARG A 128 -22.66 9.19 7.48
C ARG A 128 -22.07 8.95 8.86
N PRO A 129 -20.99 8.15 8.97
CA PRO A 129 -20.21 8.10 10.20
C PRO A 129 -19.48 9.43 10.42
N THR A 130 -19.23 9.77 11.68
CA THR A 130 -18.39 10.89 12.07
C THR A 130 -16.93 10.61 11.72
N LEU A 131 -16.11 11.66 11.54
CA LEU A 131 -14.68 11.51 11.22
C LEU A 131 -13.95 10.68 12.28
N ALA A 132 -14.24 10.88 13.56
CA ALA A 132 -13.66 10.10 14.65
C ALA A 132 -13.94 8.59 14.49
N LYS A 133 -15.19 8.21 14.17
CA LYS A 133 -15.57 6.81 13.93
C LYS A 133 -14.88 6.22 12.70
N ILE A 134 -14.63 7.02 11.66
CA ILE A 134 -13.87 6.58 10.47
C ILE A 134 -12.43 6.28 10.87
N GLN A 135 -11.78 7.19 11.59
CA GLN A 135 -10.40 7.01 12.06
C GLN A 135 -10.27 5.83 13.03
N GLU A 136 -11.20 5.66 13.96
CA GLU A 136 -11.26 4.50 14.86
C GLU A 136 -11.39 3.19 14.08
N LYS A 137 -12.28 3.15 13.08
CA LYS A 137 -12.47 1.96 12.25
C LYS A 137 -11.21 1.62 11.46
N GLU A 138 -10.57 2.61 10.82
CA GLU A 138 -9.30 2.40 10.12
C GLU A 138 -8.22 1.89 11.07
N HIS A 139 -8.13 2.47 12.27
CA HIS A 139 -7.19 2.01 13.29
C HIS A 139 -7.46 0.56 13.73
N GLN A 140 -8.72 0.18 13.90
CA GLN A 140 -9.10 -1.21 14.19
C GLN A 140 -8.73 -2.15 13.04
N GLU A 141 -8.95 -1.74 11.80
CA GLU A 141 -8.58 -2.53 10.61
C GLU A 141 -7.07 -2.74 10.52
N GLU A 142 -6.26 -1.72 10.83
CA GLU A 142 -4.80 -1.84 10.94
C GLU A 142 -4.37 -2.86 12.02
N LEU A 143 -5.03 -2.85 13.18
CA LEU A 143 -4.74 -3.80 14.27
C LEU A 143 -5.13 -5.24 13.89
N LEU A 144 -6.22 -5.42 13.15
CA LEU A 144 -6.68 -6.73 12.67
C LEU A 144 -5.79 -7.30 11.56
N LYS A 145 -5.20 -6.42 10.74
CA LYS A 145 -4.32 -6.77 9.62
C LYS A 145 -2.94 -6.13 9.83
N PRO A 146 -2.16 -6.59 10.82
CA PRO A 146 -0.84 -6.05 11.05
C PRO A 146 0.05 -6.34 9.84
N PHE A 147 0.87 -5.36 9.47
CA PHE A 147 1.87 -5.51 8.43
C PHE A 147 2.80 -6.67 8.73
N SER A 148 3.07 -7.50 7.72
CA SER A 148 4.07 -8.57 7.77
C SER A 148 4.95 -8.52 6.53
N LEU A 149 6.25 -8.74 6.71
CA LEU A 149 7.21 -8.84 5.61
C LEU A 149 7.05 -10.13 4.80
N GLU A 150 6.42 -11.15 5.38
CA GLU A 150 6.13 -12.44 4.76
C GLU A 150 4.76 -12.38 4.05
N GLU A 151 4.61 -11.48 3.08
CA GLU A 151 3.40 -11.45 2.26
C GLU A 151 3.50 -12.47 1.11
N ASN A 152 2.91 -13.64 1.38
CA ASN A 152 2.06 -14.41 0.47
C ASN A 152 2.65 -15.16 -0.74
N SER A 153 3.97 -15.30 -0.95
CA SER A 153 4.44 -16.27 -1.97
C SER A 153 3.91 -17.67 -1.65
N THR A 154 4.01 -18.09 -0.39
CA THR A 154 3.50 -19.38 0.07
C THR A 154 1.98 -19.43 0.11
N LYS A 155 1.27 -18.32 0.33
CA LYS A 155 -0.21 -18.35 0.28
C LYS A 155 -0.72 -18.42 -1.15
N ASP A 156 -0.12 -17.70 -2.09
CA ASP A 156 -0.46 -17.76 -3.52
C ASP A 156 -0.09 -19.13 -4.10
N GLU A 157 1.04 -19.71 -3.69
CA GLU A 157 1.45 -21.10 -4.01
C GLU A 157 0.56 -22.15 -3.33
N GLN A 158 0.15 -21.96 -2.06
CA GLN A 158 -0.76 -22.85 -1.34
C GLN A 158 -2.21 -22.75 -1.85
N ILE A 159 -2.59 -21.64 -2.47
CA ILE A 159 -3.88 -21.49 -3.13
C ILE A 159 -3.91 -22.34 -4.40
N MET A 160 -2.77 -22.54 -5.08
CA MET A 160 -2.67 -23.20 -6.39
C MET A 160 -1.89 -24.51 -6.31
N THR A 161 -2.58 -25.61 -6.02
CA THR A 161 -1.96 -26.95 -6.02
C THR A 161 -1.81 -27.45 -7.45
N LEU A 162 -0.58 -27.72 -7.91
CA LEU A 162 -0.35 -28.34 -9.23
C LEU A 162 -0.98 -29.74 -9.26
N VAL A 163 -1.94 -29.94 -10.15
CA VAL A 163 -2.62 -31.23 -10.38
C VAL A 163 -1.84 -32.08 -11.38
N GLY A 164 -1.31 -31.44 -12.43
CA GLY A 164 -0.55 -32.11 -13.49
C GLY A 164 -0.12 -31.13 -14.57
N ARG A 165 0.76 -31.58 -15.46
CA ARG A 165 1.22 -30.81 -16.62
C ARG A 165 1.21 -31.70 -17.85
N ASP A 166 0.65 -31.19 -18.95
CA ASP A 166 0.68 -31.86 -20.24
C ASP A 166 1.32 -30.96 -21.31
N GLU A 167 2.49 -31.35 -21.79
CA GLU A 167 3.32 -30.57 -22.72
C GLU A 167 2.73 -30.50 -24.13
N LYS A 168 1.88 -31.46 -24.52
CA LYS A 168 1.25 -31.47 -25.85
C LYS A 168 0.13 -30.44 -25.96
N GLU A 169 -0.29 -29.93 -24.82
CA GLU A 169 -1.53 -29.18 -24.62
C GLU A 169 -1.25 -27.70 -24.29
N THR A 170 -0.03 -27.24 -24.57
CA THR A 170 0.41 -25.84 -24.40
C THR A 170 -0.35 -24.89 -25.33
N ASN A 171 -0.82 -23.77 -24.80
CA ASN A 171 -1.49 -22.72 -25.59
C ASN A 171 -0.95 -21.34 -25.19
N GLN A 172 -0.25 -20.69 -26.11
CA GLN A 172 0.40 -19.41 -25.83
C GLN A 172 -0.59 -18.23 -25.66
N ARG A 173 -1.82 -18.36 -26.17
CA ARG A 173 -2.76 -17.24 -26.30
C ARG A 173 -3.80 -17.18 -25.18
N PHE A 174 -4.25 -18.33 -24.68
CA PHE A 174 -5.40 -18.40 -23.78
C PHE A 174 -5.09 -19.15 -22.49
N GLN A 175 -5.57 -18.62 -21.37
CA GLN A 175 -5.70 -19.34 -20.11
C GLN A 175 -7.17 -19.75 -19.93
N PHE A 176 -7.41 -20.93 -19.38
CA PHE A 176 -8.77 -21.43 -19.17
C PHE A 176 -9.04 -21.61 -17.68
N LYS A 177 -10.14 -21.05 -17.18
CA LYS A 177 -10.60 -21.22 -15.80
C LYS A 177 -11.88 -22.04 -15.82
N PHE A 178 -11.86 -23.20 -15.19
CA PHE A 178 -13.01 -24.06 -15.01
C PHE A 178 -13.57 -23.87 -13.61
N LYS A 179 -14.89 -23.66 -13.50
CA LYS A 179 -15.60 -23.59 -12.23
C LYS A 179 -16.69 -24.65 -12.24
N THR A 180 -16.69 -25.53 -11.25
CA THR A 180 -17.76 -26.53 -11.11
C THR A 180 -19.05 -25.84 -10.65
N VAL A 181 -20.17 -26.21 -11.28
CA VAL A 181 -21.51 -25.73 -10.89
C VAL A 181 -22.11 -26.79 -9.96
N GLY A 182 -22.11 -26.56 -8.64
CA GLY A 182 -22.58 -27.54 -7.66
C GLY A 182 -22.33 -27.12 -6.21
N LYS A 183 -22.58 -28.04 -5.25
CA LYS A 183 -22.37 -27.80 -3.81
C LYS A 183 -20.88 -27.61 -3.45
N GLU A 184 -19.99 -28.31 -4.15
CA GLU A 184 -18.55 -28.11 -4.03
C GLU A 184 -18.06 -27.23 -5.18
N GLN A 185 -17.70 -25.99 -4.87
CA GLN A 185 -17.13 -25.06 -5.83
C GLN A 185 -15.62 -25.27 -5.88
N ASN A 186 -15.18 -26.12 -6.81
CA ASN A 186 -13.78 -26.27 -7.14
C ASN A 186 -13.47 -25.40 -8.36
N VAL A 187 -12.34 -24.71 -8.30
CA VAL A 187 -11.83 -23.92 -9.41
C VAL A 187 -10.55 -24.57 -9.89
N ILE A 188 -10.47 -24.82 -11.20
CA ILE A 188 -9.24 -25.31 -11.84
C ILE A 188 -8.79 -24.26 -12.85
N LEU A 189 -7.52 -23.88 -12.77
CA LEU A 189 -6.87 -23.00 -13.73
C LEU A 189 -5.94 -23.83 -14.61
N ARG A 190 -6.12 -23.74 -15.92
CA ARG A 190 -5.14 -24.20 -16.91
C ARG A 190 -4.33 -23.00 -17.38
N ASP A 191 -3.03 -23.05 -17.12
CA ASP A 191 -2.08 -22.04 -17.56
C ASP A 191 -1.60 -22.31 -18.99
N ARG A 192 -0.89 -21.34 -19.58
CA ARG A 192 -0.40 -21.36 -20.97
C ARG A 192 0.58 -22.50 -21.24
N ASP A 193 1.34 -22.86 -20.21
CA ASP A 193 2.38 -23.89 -20.26
C ASP A 193 1.82 -25.33 -20.20
N GLY A 194 0.49 -25.49 -20.21
CA GLY A 194 -0.18 -26.80 -20.11
C GLY A 194 -0.29 -27.31 -18.67
N SER A 195 0.10 -26.50 -17.68
CA SER A 195 -0.03 -26.81 -16.26
C SER A 195 -1.46 -26.61 -15.78
N LEU A 196 -1.99 -27.57 -15.01
CA LEU A 196 -3.29 -27.52 -14.36
C LEU A 196 -3.11 -27.29 -12.85
N TYR A 197 -3.73 -26.24 -12.34
CA TYR A 197 -3.72 -25.87 -10.94
C TYR A 197 -5.12 -25.97 -10.34
N LYS A 198 -5.24 -26.62 -9.17
CA LYS A 198 -6.45 -26.61 -8.35
C LYS A 198 -6.39 -25.43 -7.41
N ILE A 199 -7.44 -24.61 -7.41
CA ILE A 199 -7.58 -23.42 -6.56
C ILE A 199 -8.51 -23.75 -5.39
N GLU A 200 -7.98 -23.80 -4.17
CA GLU A 200 -8.73 -24.29 -3.00
C GLU A 200 -9.62 -23.23 -2.33
N LYS A 201 -9.33 -21.93 -2.52
CA LYS A 201 -10.19 -20.83 -2.04
C LYS A 201 -10.11 -19.62 -2.97
N GLU A 202 -11.25 -19.13 -3.44
CA GLU A 202 -11.33 -17.78 -4.01
C GLU A 202 -11.15 -16.77 -2.87
N LEU A 203 -10.16 -15.88 -2.95
CA LEU A 203 -10.17 -14.65 -2.18
C LEU A 203 -11.43 -13.89 -2.65
N ILE A 204 -12.44 -13.79 -1.78
CA ILE A 204 -13.50 -12.80 -1.96
C ILE A 204 -12.77 -11.45 -1.94
N ARG A 205 -12.72 -10.82 -3.10
CA ARG A 205 -12.06 -9.54 -3.33
C ARG A 205 -12.88 -8.41 -2.71
#